data_AF-A0A946VQW0-F1
#
_entry.id   AF-A0A946VQW0-F1
#
_cell.length_a   1.000
_cell.length_b   1.000
_cell.length_c   1.000
_cell.angle_alpha   90.00
_cell.angle_beta   90.00
_cell.angle_gamma   90.00
#
_symmetry.space_group_name_H-M   'P 1'
#
loop_
_entity.id
_entity.type
_entity.pdbx_description
1 polymer ?
#
loop_
_entity_poly.entity_id
_entity_poly.type
_entity_poly.pdbx_seq_one_letter_code
_entity_poly.pdbx_strand_id
1 'polypeptide(L)'
;MSNENNKGTHGNSEHNDEPFVVDDLGKPTLPDFDTLRELARNNPTGLERLRLALCQKVIDEAPPQSRGRLEGLMFQINARRELAKTDMQATAELSQMMNESLRRMQAMLKDLRTIQSESILLSTRGYLAEENAGNEDGSATVLPFKSKGRRR
;
A
#
# COMPACT_ATOMS: atom_id res chain seq x y z
N MET A 1 -64.01 33.36 -5.98
CA MET A 1 -63.84 31.92 -5.72
C MET A 1 -62.75 31.45 -6.67
N SER A 2 -61.49 31.50 -6.22
CA SER A 2 -60.77 30.37 -5.55
C SER A 2 -60.27 29.38 -6.62
N ASN A 3 -58.96 29.41 -6.92
CA ASN A 3 -57.93 28.41 -6.51
C ASN A 3 -58.01 27.13 -7.38
N GLU A 4 -56.94 26.43 -7.79
CA GLU A 4 -55.52 26.41 -7.48
C GLU A 4 -54.90 25.29 -8.36
N ASN A 5 -53.61 25.42 -8.71
CA ASN A 5 -52.58 24.36 -8.75
C ASN A 5 -52.76 23.14 -9.68
N ASN A 6 -51.73 22.43 -10.17
CA ASN A 6 -50.26 22.53 -10.27
C ASN A 6 -49.86 21.19 -10.89
N LYS A 7 -48.99 21.17 -11.92
CA LYS A 7 -48.02 20.10 -12.23
C LYS A 7 -47.34 20.48 -13.53
N GLY A 8 -46.03 20.55 -13.64
CA GLY A 8 -44.96 20.30 -12.71
C GLY A 8 -43.70 20.54 -13.54
N THR A 9 -42.94 21.53 -13.11
CA THR A 9 -41.63 21.90 -13.63
C THR A 9 -40.73 20.66 -13.67
N HIS A 10 -40.31 20.21 -14.86
CA HIS A 10 -39.07 19.46 -14.98
C HIS A 10 -37.94 20.44 -14.68
N GLY A 11 -37.54 20.49 -13.42
CA GLY A 11 -36.36 21.23 -12.99
C GLY A 11 -35.13 20.63 -13.65
N ASN A 12 -34.43 21.45 -14.42
CA ASN A 12 -33.04 21.24 -14.79
C ASN A 12 -32.23 20.96 -13.52
N SER A 13 -31.78 19.73 -13.35
CA SER A 13 -30.70 19.39 -12.43
C SER A 13 -29.39 19.26 -13.20
N GLU A 14 -28.99 20.33 -13.89
CA GLU A 14 -27.65 20.51 -14.50
C GLU A 14 -26.84 21.49 -13.63
N HIS A 15 -26.70 21.18 -12.34
CA HIS A 15 -25.81 21.97 -11.48
C HIS A 15 -24.92 21.06 -10.65
N ASN A 16 -23.63 21.13 -10.99
CA ASN A 16 -22.41 20.70 -10.29
C ASN A 16 -21.59 19.56 -10.94
N ASP A 17 -21.37 19.66 -12.26
CA ASP A 17 -20.31 18.94 -12.99
C ASP A 17 -19.18 19.89 -13.43
N GLU A 18 -18.80 20.86 -12.59
CA GLU A 18 -17.54 21.57 -12.82
C GLU A 18 -16.39 20.58 -12.66
N PRO A 19 -15.54 20.40 -13.69
CA PRO A 19 -14.38 19.53 -13.57
C PRO A 19 -13.48 20.05 -12.45
N PHE A 20 -13.02 19.15 -11.59
CA PHE A 20 -11.90 19.44 -10.70
C PHE A 20 -10.73 20.00 -11.51
N VAL A 21 -9.77 20.68 -10.85
CA VAL A 21 -8.55 21.12 -11.55
C VAL A 21 -7.94 19.93 -12.30
N VAL A 22 -7.94 20.00 -13.63
CA VAL A 22 -7.47 18.94 -14.52
C VAL A 22 -6.09 19.30 -15.05
N ASP A 23 -5.23 18.30 -15.22
CA ASP A 23 -3.98 18.47 -15.97
C ASP A 23 -4.26 18.59 -17.48
N ASP A 24 -3.21 18.89 -18.25
CA ASP A 24 -3.25 18.99 -19.72
C ASP A 24 -3.76 17.69 -20.41
N LEU A 25 -3.82 16.57 -19.68
CA LEU A 25 -4.32 15.27 -20.14
C LEU A 25 -5.79 15.02 -19.72
N GLY A 26 -6.46 16.02 -19.14
CA GLY A 26 -7.84 15.94 -18.69
C GLY A 26 -8.03 15.07 -17.44
N LYS A 27 -6.95 14.74 -16.72
CA LYS A 27 -7.02 13.92 -15.51
C LYS A 27 -7.12 14.81 -14.28
N PRO A 28 -7.80 14.37 -13.21
CA PRO A 28 -7.88 15.12 -11.97
C PRO A 28 -6.47 15.34 -11.39
N THR A 29 -6.21 16.55 -10.94
CA THR A 29 -4.99 16.93 -10.22
C THR A 29 -5.32 17.39 -8.82
N LEU A 30 -4.33 17.36 -7.94
CA LEU A 30 -4.49 17.85 -6.58
C LEU A 30 -4.42 19.39 -6.60
N PRO A 31 -5.51 20.10 -6.25
CA PRO A 31 -5.50 21.56 -6.18
C PRO A 31 -4.76 22.06 -4.93
N ASP A 32 -4.53 23.36 -4.86
CA ASP A 32 -3.86 24.00 -3.72
C ASP A 32 -4.65 23.84 -2.40
N PHE A 33 -3.95 23.98 -1.28
CA PHE A 33 -4.50 23.81 0.06
C PHE A 33 -5.69 24.73 0.33
N ASP A 34 -5.63 26.00 -0.08
CA ASP A 34 -6.74 26.93 0.16
C ASP A 34 -8.01 26.49 -0.56
N THR A 35 -7.88 25.96 -1.79
CA THR A 35 -9.00 25.38 -2.55
C THR A 35 -9.55 24.14 -1.87
N LEU A 36 -8.69 23.24 -1.38
CA LEU A 36 -9.13 22.05 -0.63
C LEU A 36 -9.85 22.43 0.67
N ARG A 37 -9.37 23.47 1.37
CA ARG A 37 -9.99 23.98 2.59
C ARG A 37 -11.35 24.59 2.33
N GLU A 38 -11.49 25.35 1.25
CA GLU A 38 -12.76 25.91 0.83
C GLU A 38 -13.76 24.81 0.45
N LEU A 39 -13.30 23.81 -0.31
CA LEU A 39 -14.08 22.64 -0.68
C LEU A 39 -14.56 21.87 0.56
N ALA A 40 -13.69 21.66 1.55
CA ALA A 40 -14.05 20.98 2.80
C ALA A 40 -15.14 21.72 3.59
N ARG A 41 -15.15 23.05 3.57
CA ARG A 41 -16.11 23.88 4.31
C ARG A 41 -17.44 24.03 3.59
N ASN A 42 -17.39 24.26 2.28
CA ASN A 42 -18.56 24.66 1.49
C ASN A 42 -19.17 23.50 0.71
N ASN A 43 -18.39 22.46 0.37
CA ASN A 43 -18.84 21.32 -0.42
C ASN A 43 -18.10 20.01 -0.05
N PRO A 44 -18.40 19.42 1.13
CA PRO A 44 -17.75 18.19 1.59
C PRO A 44 -17.95 17.01 0.62
N THR A 45 -19.09 16.94 -0.06
CA THR A 45 -19.38 15.92 -1.08
C THR A 45 -18.45 16.07 -2.30
N GLY A 46 -18.18 17.31 -2.71
CA GLY A 46 -17.21 17.61 -3.78
C GLY A 46 -15.80 17.17 -3.43
N LEU A 47 -15.38 17.37 -2.18
CA LEU A 47 -14.08 16.89 -1.69
C LEU A 47 -13.96 15.37 -1.73
N GLU A 48 -15.03 14.66 -1.36
CA GLU A 48 -15.04 13.20 -1.43
C GLU A 48 -15.00 12.69 -2.87
N ARG A 49 -15.71 13.34 -3.80
CA ARG A 49 -15.62 13.06 -5.25
C ARG A 49 -14.19 13.27 -5.77
N LEU A 50 -13.54 14.38 -5.40
CA LEU A 50 -12.15 14.64 -5.76
C LEU A 50 -11.21 13.55 -5.26
N ARG A 51 -11.36 13.16 -3.99
CA ARG A 51 -10.57 12.10 -3.37
C ARG A 51 -10.70 10.79 -4.14
N LEU A 52 -11.93 10.37 -4.45
CA LEU A 52 -12.19 9.15 -5.21
C LEU A 52 -11.57 9.21 -6.61
N ALA A 53 -11.71 10.34 -7.30
CA ALA A 53 -11.14 10.54 -8.63
C ALA A 53 -9.60 10.45 -8.63
N LEU A 54 -8.94 11.06 -7.63
CA LEU A 54 -7.49 10.96 -7.47
C LEU A 54 -7.03 9.54 -7.11
N CYS A 55 -7.77 8.83 -6.25
CA CYS A 55 -7.48 7.42 -5.96
C CYS A 55 -7.63 6.54 -7.20
N GLN A 56 -8.70 6.74 -7.98
CA GLN A 56 -8.94 5.97 -9.20
C GLN A 56 -7.85 6.21 -10.24
N LYS A 57 -7.41 7.46 -10.41
CA LYS A 57 -6.26 7.79 -11.28
C LYS A 57 -5.02 6.96 -10.93
N VAL A 58 -4.70 6.81 -9.64
CA VAL A 58 -3.55 5.99 -9.20
C VAL A 58 -3.73 4.51 -9.55
N ILE A 59 -4.95 3.98 -9.45
CA ILE A 59 -5.25 2.58 -9.82
C ILE A 59 -5.14 2.39 -11.33
N ASP A 60 -5.69 3.31 -12.11
CA ASP A 60 -5.70 3.24 -13.57
C ASP A 60 -4.27 3.30 -14.15
N GLU A 61 -3.42 4.15 -13.56
CA GLU A 61 -2.01 4.32 -13.95
C GLU A 61 -1.12 3.16 -13.48
N ALA A 62 -1.57 2.33 -12.54
CA ALA A 62 -0.78 1.22 -12.03
C ALA A 62 -0.67 0.05 -13.04
N PRO A 63 0.44 -0.71 -13.02
CA PRO A 63 0.58 -1.95 -13.79
C PRO A 63 -0.56 -2.95 -13.50
N PRO A 64 -1.00 -3.75 -14.49
CA PRO A 64 -2.16 -4.64 -14.35
C PRO A 64 -2.02 -5.65 -13.22
N GLN A 65 -0.80 -6.14 -12.97
CA GLN A 65 -0.47 -7.05 -11.85
C GLN A 65 -0.69 -6.45 -10.46
N SER A 66 -0.67 -5.11 -10.32
CA SER A 66 -0.87 -4.41 -9.04
C SER A 66 -2.28 -3.86 -8.86
N ARG A 67 -3.07 -3.70 -9.94
CA ARG A 67 -4.40 -3.06 -9.89
C ARG A 67 -5.34 -3.73 -8.89
N GLY A 68 -5.52 -5.04 -8.97
CA GLY A 68 -6.43 -5.76 -8.06
C GLY A 68 -6.03 -5.63 -6.58
N ARG A 69 -4.72 -5.52 -6.29
CA ARG A 69 -4.26 -5.29 -4.91
C ARG A 69 -4.51 -3.84 -4.46
N LEU A 70 -4.38 -2.88 -5.36
CA LEU A 70 -4.68 -1.47 -5.06
C LEU A 70 -6.19 -1.24 -4.86
N GLU A 71 -7.05 -1.89 -5.65
CA GLU A 71 -8.50 -1.87 -5.45
C GLU A 71 -8.89 -2.43 -4.09
N GLY A 72 -8.33 -3.59 -3.71
CA GLY A 72 -8.53 -4.16 -2.39
C GLY A 72 -8.05 -3.25 -1.25
N LEU A 73 -6.93 -2.54 -1.45
CA LEU A 73 -6.43 -1.56 -0.49
C LEU A 73 -7.37 -0.35 -0.39
N MET A 74 -7.87 0.15 -1.53
CA MET A 74 -8.85 1.24 -1.56
C MET A 74 -10.13 0.86 -0.81
N PHE A 75 -10.62 -0.38 -0.99
CA PHE A 75 -11.75 -0.90 -0.22
C PHE A 75 -11.48 -0.89 1.29
N GLN A 76 -10.31 -1.38 1.73
CA GLN A 76 -9.94 -1.38 3.15
C GLN A 76 -9.85 0.04 3.74
N ILE A 77 -9.31 0.98 2.98
CA ILE A 77 -9.22 2.40 3.37
C ILE A 77 -10.62 2.98 3.54
N ASN A 78 -11.51 2.77 2.57
CA ASN A 78 -12.87 3.30 2.61
C ASN A 78 -13.68 2.70 3.76
N ALA A 79 -13.64 1.38 3.94
CA ALA A 79 -14.34 0.71 5.04
C ALA A 79 -13.88 1.23 6.41
N ARG A 80 -12.58 1.46 6.59
CA ARG A 80 -12.02 1.99 7.84
C ARG A 80 -12.45 3.43 8.10
N ARG A 81 -12.59 4.24 7.06
CA ARG A 81 -13.17 5.60 7.17
C ARG A 81 -14.64 5.55 7.57
N GLU A 82 -15.43 4.68 6.96
CA GLU A 82 -16.87 4.54 7.26
C GLU A 82 -17.13 4.03 8.67
N LEU A 83 -16.27 3.15 9.19
CA LEU A 83 -16.37 2.61 10.55
C LEU A 83 -15.87 3.60 11.64
N ALA A 84 -15.09 4.60 11.27
CA ALA A 84 -14.57 5.57 12.21
C ALA A 84 -15.69 6.50 12.71
N LYS A 85 -15.70 6.78 14.01
CA LYS A 85 -16.75 7.61 14.61
C LYS A 85 -16.54 9.11 14.39
N THR A 86 -15.30 9.49 14.07
CA THR A 86 -14.89 10.88 13.83
C THR A 86 -13.83 10.94 12.75
N ASP A 87 -13.74 12.07 12.03
CA ASP A 87 -12.74 12.27 10.98
C ASP A 87 -11.30 12.20 11.51
N MET A 88 -11.09 12.64 12.76
CA MET A 88 -9.80 12.54 13.43
C MET A 88 -9.42 11.09 13.70
N GLN A 89 -10.38 10.26 14.13
CA GLN A 89 -10.16 8.82 14.31
C GLN A 89 -9.83 8.17 12.97
N ALA A 90 -10.56 8.48 11.89
CA ALA A 90 -10.28 7.96 10.57
C ALA A 90 -8.83 8.30 10.14
N THR A 91 -8.41 9.53 10.35
CA THR A 91 -7.05 10.00 10.04
C THR A 91 -5.99 9.23 10.83
N ALA A 92 -6.22 9.05 12.14
CA ALA A 92 -5.31 8.29 13.00
C ALA A 92 -5.18 6.84 12.53
N GLU A 93 -6.30 6.16 12.27
CA GLU A 93 -6.30 4.76 11.84
C GLU A 93 -5.65 4.57 10.46
N LEU A 94 -5.90 5.48 9.51
CA LEU A 94 -5.26 5.43 8.21
C LEU A 94 -3.74 5.67 8.31
N SER A 95 -3.31 6.65 9.11
CA SER A 95 -1.89 6.91 9.35
C SER A 95 -1.18 5.71 10.00
N GLN A 96 -1.89 4.98 10.88
CA GLN A 96 -1.38 3.75 11.50
C GLN A 96 -1.22 2.65 10.45
N MET A 97 -2.20 2.46 9.56
CA MET A 97 -2.12 1.47 8.49
C MET A 97 -0.95 1.74 7.53
N MET A 98 -0.72 3.01 7.18
CA MET A 98 0.41 3.42 6.34
C MET A 98 1.76 3.16 7.04
N ASN A 99 1.87 3.53 8.32
CA ASN A 99 3.07 3.29 9.11
C ASN A 99 3.37 1.80 9.31
N GLU A 100 2.34 0.98 9.49
CA GLU A 100 2.48 -0.46 9.61
C GLU A 100 3.04 -1.08 8.31
N SER A 101 2.55 -0.63 7.16
CA SER A 101 3.10 -1.03 5.86
C SER A 101 4.58 -0.66 5.73
N LEU A 102 4.95 0.56 6.13
CA LEU A 102 6.34 1.03 6.12
C LEU A 102 7.23 0.19 7.05
N ARG A 103 6.76 -0.10 8.26
CA ARG A 103 7.49 -0.92 9.24
C ARG A 103 7.72 -2.34 8.73
N ARG A 104 6.71 -2.95 8.09
CA ARG A 104 6.85 -4.27 7.45
C ARG A 104 7.90 -4.26 6.36
N MET A 105 7.89 -3.23 5.50
CA MET A 105 8.91 -3.07 4.47
C MET A 105 10.30 -2.93 5.08
N GLN A 106 10.46 -2.10 6.11
CA GLN A 106 11.73 -1.94 6.82
C GLN A 106 12.21 -3.23 7.47
N ALA A 107 11.30 -4.04 8.03
CA ALA A 107 11.64 -5.35 8.60
C ALA A 107 12.14 -6.30 7.50
N MET A 108 11.41 -6.45 6.40
CA MET A 108 11.83 -7.30 5.28
C MET A 108 13.18 -6.90 4.69
N LEU A 109 13.46 -5.59 4.58
CA LEU A 109 14.76 -5.10 4.10
C LEU A 109 15.89 -5.41 5.09
N LYS A 110 15.64 -5.32 6.40
CA LYS A 110 16.60 -5.73 7.42
C LYS A 110 16.89 -7.23 7.35
N ASP A 111 15.85 -8.05 7.22
CA ASP A 111 15.97 -9.51 7.12
C ASP A 111 16.74 -9.91 5.87
N LEU A 112 16.49 -9.26 4.73
CA LEU A 112 17.24 -9.51 3.51
C LEU A 112 18.73 -9.18 3.68
N ARG A 113 19.04 -8.08 4.37
CA ARG A 113 20.41 -7.69 4.68
C ARG A 113 21.10 -8.69 5.62
N THR A 114 20.41 -9.19 6.65
CA THR A 114 21.00 -10.19 7.56
C THR A 114 21.30 -11.49 6.83
N ILE A 115 20.36 -11.99 6.03
CA ILE A 115 20.56 -13.20 5.21
C ILE A 115 21.76 -13.05 4.28
N GLN A 116 21.91 -11.90 3.62
CA GLN A 116 23.07 -11.63 2.76
C GLN A 116 24.38 -11.65 3.56
N SER A 117 24.43 -11.01 4.73
CA SER A 117 25.63 -11.00 5.57
C SER A 117 26.00 -12.40 6.09
N GLU A 118 25.04 -13.22 6.47
CA GLU A 118 25.27 -14.59 6.93
C GLU A 118 25.76 -15.49 5.79
N SER A 119 25.20 -15.34 4.58
CA SER A 119 25.66 -16.06 3.39
C SER A 119 27.12 -15.73 3.04
N ILE A 120 27.53 -14.46 3.17
CA ILE A 120 28.92 -14.02 2.96
C ILE A 120 29.85 -14.62 4.03
N LEU A 121 29.42 -14.66 5.30
CA LEU A 121 30.21 -15.27 6.37
C LEU A 121 30.39 -16.78 6.15
N LEU A 122 29.33 -17.47 5.74
CA LEU A 122 29.37 -18.92 5.53
C LEU A 122 30.23 -19.30 4.32
N SER A 123 30.15 -18.53 3.23
CA SER A 123 31.02 -18.71 2.07
C SER A 123 32.49 -18.45 2.42
N THR A 124 32.80 -17.34 3.08
CA THR A 124 34.18 -17.03 3.54
C THR A 124 34.74 -18.11 4.47
N ARG A 125 33.91 -18.63 5.38
CA ARG A 125 34.30 -19.72 6.28
C ARG A 125 34.54 -21.04 5.54
N GLY A 126 33.81 -21.31 4.46
CA GLY A 126 34.06 -22.43 3.56
C GLY A 126 35.40 -22.29 2.83
N TYR A 127 35.71 -21.10 2.31
CA TYR A 127 36.97 -20.82 1.61
C TYR A 127 38.21 -20.97 2.51
N LEU A 128 38.17 -20.45 3.75
CA LEU A 128 39.31 -20.55 4.67
C LEU A 128 39.52 -21.97 5.25
N ALA A 129 38.47 -22.79 5.29
CA ALA A 129 38.57 -24.20 5.70
C ALA A 129 39.20 -25.08 4.61
N GLU A 130 38.99 -24.75 3.33
CA GLU A 130 39.61 -25.45 2.19
C GLU A 130 41.10 -25.09 2.03
N GLU A 131 41.49 -23.84 2.32
CA GLU A 131 42.89 -23.41 2.19
C GLU A 131 43.84 -24.03 3.24
N ASN A 132 43.32 -24.38 4.43
CA ASN A 132 44.10 -25.08 5.47
C ASN A 132 44.12 -26.60 5.30
N ALA A 133 43.37 -27.15 4.35
CA ALA A 133 43.38 -28.59 4.01
C ALA A 133 44.34 -28.93 2.86
N GLY A 134 45.10 -27.95 2.36
CA GLY A 134 46.00 -28.09 1.20
C GLY A 134 47.43 -28.53 1.51
N ASN A 135 47.75 -28.95 2.75
CA ASN A 135 49.11 -29.40 3.08
C ASN A 135 49.17 -30.62 4.01
N GLU A 136 48.26 -31.58 3.85
CA GLU A 136 48.45 -32.94 4.37
C GLU A 136 48.04 -33.97 3.31
N ASP A 137 48.98 -34.86 3.01
CA ASP A 137 48.93 -35.88 1.96
C ASP A 137 47.61 -36.67 1.93
N GLY A 138 46.94 -36.64 0.77
CA GLY A 138 46.43 -37.84 0.11
C GLY A 138 45.60 -38.87 0.89
N SER A 139 44.75 -38.49 1.85
CA SER A 139 43.70 -39.41 2.32
C SER A 139 42.42 -38.68 2.75
N ALA A 140 41.31 -38.99 2.08
CA ALA A 140 40.01 -38.46 2.43
C ALA A 140 39.55 -39.03 3.78
N THR A 141 39.31 -38.17 4.77
CA THR A 141 38.79 -38.56 6.08
C THR A 141 37.32 -38.99 5.97
N VAL A 142 37.07 -40.29 6.13
CA VAL A 142 35.72 -40.88 6.17
C VAL A 142 35.00 -40.45 7.45
N LEU A 143 33.88 -39.74 7.31
CA LEU A 143 33.03 -39.36 8.43
C LEU A 143 32.22 -40.58 8.94
N PRO A 144 32.25 -40.90 10.25
CA PRO A 144 31.54 -42.06 10.78
C PRO A 144 30.02 -41.81 10.78
N PHE A 145 29.27 -42.74 10.18
CA PHE A 145 27.82 -42.76 10.30
C PHE A 145 27.42 -43.11 11.73
N LYS A 146 26.67 -42.22 12.38
CA LYS A 146 26.09 -42.47 13.72
C LYS A 146 25.06 -43.59 13.61
N SER A 147 25.47 -44.81 13.93
CA SER A 147 24.59 -45.96 14.12
C SER A 147 23.52 -45.60 15.16
N LYS A 148 22.26 -45.49 14.74
CA LYS A 148 21.12 -45.37 15.65
C LYS A 148 21.04 -46.69 16.41
N GLY A 149 21.43 -46.67 17.69
CA GLY A 149 21.30 -47.80 18.59
C GLY A 149 19.87 -48.34 18.60
N ARG A 150 19.71 -49.61 18.25
CA ARG A 150 18.49 -50.39 18.46
C ARG A 150 18.20 -50.43 19.96
N ARG A 151 17.16 -49.72 20.40
CA ARG A 151 16.58 -49.91 21.73
C ARG A 151 15.91 -51.30 21.76
N ARG A 152 16.33 -52.14 22.69
CA ARG A 152 15.57 -53.31 23.16
C ARG A 152 14.96 -52.96 24.51
#